data_AF-A0A920RZT9-F1
#
_entry.id   AF-A0A920RZT9-F1
#
_cell.length_a   1.000
_cell.length_b   1.000
_cell.length_c   1.000
_cell.angle_alpha   90.00
_cell.angle_beta   90.00
_cell.angle_gamma   90.00
#
_symmetry.space_group_name_H-M   'P 1'
#
loop_
_entity.id
_entity.type
_entity.pdbx_description
1 polymer ?
#
loop_
_entity_poly.entity_id
_entity_poly.type
_entity_poly.pdbx_seq_one_letter_code
_entity_poly.pdbx_strand_id
1 'polypeptide(L)' 'MSCLLFVNKFNESEELGTDFYDDGLKKIKTLPYRDNYGYFFSSGTNTWHGMEKKEIVKERRCLQVNYVTFKTDWKVD' A
#
# COMPACT_ATOMS: atom_id res chain seq x y z
N MET A 1 -6.34 -11.14 -4.46
CA MET A 1 -5.16 -10.83 -3.62
C MET A 1 -4.53 -9.57 -4.19
N SER A 2 -4.02 -8.68 -3.35
CA SER A 2 -3.38 -7.45 -3.78
C SER A 2 -1.98 -7.35 -3.18
N CYS A 3 -1.08 -6.74 -3.93
CA CYS A 3 0.29 -6.45 -3.52
C CYS A 3 0.54 -4.96 -3.73
N LEU A 4 1.19 -4.33 -2.76
CA LEU A 4 1.69 -2.97 -2.89
C LEU A 4 3.19 -2.98 -2.64
N LEU A 5 3.95 -2.52 -3.64
CA LEU A 5 5.40 -2.38 -3.61
C LEU A 5 5.77 -0.90 -3.58
N PHE A 6 6.62 -0.53 -2.63
CA PHE A 6 7.14 0.83 -2.45
C PHE A 6 8.40 1.06 -3.28
N VAL A 7 8.49 2.26 -3.85
CA VAL A 7 9.65 2.73 -4.63
C VAL A 7 10.12 4.04 -4.01
N ASN A 8 11.08 3.99 -3.09
CA ASN A 8 11.60 5.15 -2.34
C ASN A 8 13.02 5.50 -2.83
N LYS A 9 13.12 6.08 -4.03
CA LYS A 9 14.41 6.43 -4.64
C LYS A 9 15.09 7.65 -4.04
N PHE A 10 14.38 8.43 -3.24
CA PHE A 10 14.86 9.70 -2.69
C PHE A 10 14.98 9.71 -1.17
N ASN A 11 14.94 8.53 -0.55
CA ASN A 11 15.08 8.36 0.90
C ASN A 11 14.12 9.27 1.70
N GLU A 12 12.88 9.35 1.22
CA GLU A 12 11.77 9.98 1.93
C GLU A 12 11.47 9.27 3.24
N SER A 13 10.74 9.93 4.14
CA SER A 13 10.40 9.39 5.46
C SER A 13 9.75 8.00 5.36
N GLU A 14 10.24 7.06 6.17
CA GLU A 14 9.62 5.72 6.29
C GLU A 14 8.18 5.80 6.80
N GLU A 15 7.78 6.89 7.46
CA GLU A 15 6.40 7.10 7.92
C GLU A 15 5.41 7.26 6.76
N LEU A 16 5.86 7.51 5.54
CA LEU A 16 5.01 7.62 4.36
C LEU A 16 4.46 6.28 3.87
N GLY A 17 4.65 5.17 4.57
CA GLY A 17 4.13 3.89 4.10
C GLY A 17 2.61 3.75 4.32
N THR A 18 2.14 2.53 4.54
CA THR A 18 0.70 2.27 4.69
C THR A 18 0.32 2.27 6.16
N ASP A 19 -0.63 3.12 6.54
CA ASP A 19 -1.28 3.09 7.84
C ASP A 19 -2.35 2.00 7.87
N PHE A 20 -2.35 1.19 8.91
CA PHE A 20 -3.37 0.17 9.18
C PHE A 20 -4.22 0.60 10.37
N TYR A 21 -5.53 0.39 10.28
CA TYR A 21 -6.49 0.81 11.28
C TYR A 21 -7.24 -0.38 11.87
N ASP A 22 -7.70 -0.24 13.12
CA ASP A 22 -8.65 -1.16 13.73
C ASP A 22 -10.09 -0.90 13.26
N ASP A 23 -11.04 -1.68 13.79
CA ASP A 23 -12.47 -1.56 13.50
C ASP A 23 -13.05 -0.19 13.90
N GLY A 24 -12.40 0.50 14.84
CA GLY A 24 -12.73 1.86 15.26
C GLY A 24 -12.05 2.95 14.44
N LEU A 25 -11.40 2.59 13.31
CA LEU A 25 -10.61 3.48 12.47
C LEU A 25 -9.46 4.18 13.20
N LYS A 26 -8.97 3.59 14.30
CA LYS A 26 -7.79 4.07 15.00
C LYS A 26 -6.56 3.42 14.39
N LYS A 27 -5.57 4.24 14.03
CA LYS A 27 -4.29 3.75 13.49
C LYS A 27 -3.59 2.86 14.52
N ILE A 28 -3.30 1.62 14.12
CA ILE A 28 -2.56 0.65 14.93
C ILE A 28 -1.07 0.69 14.61
N LYS A 29 -0.73 0.78 13.32
CA LYS A 29 0.66 0.74 12.86
C LYS A 29 0.81 1.36 11.47
N THR A 30 2.03 1.73 11.14
CA THR A 30 2.44 2.13 9.80
C THR A 30 3.47 1.13 9.28
N LEU A 31 3.25 0.55 8.11
CA LEU A 31 4.29 -0.21 7.42
C LEU A 31 5.31 0.78 6.84
N PRO A 32 6.62 0.55 6.94
CA PRO A 32 7.60 1.54 6.49
C PRO A 32 7.69 1.68 4.96
N TYR A 33 7.79 2.91 4.47
CA TYR A 33 8.04 3.25 3.06
C TYR A 33 9.52 3.09 2.69
N ARG A 34 9.96 1.83 2.51
CA ARG A 34 11.32 1.48 2.09
C ARG A 34 11.39 1.16 0.61
N ASP A 35 12.50 1.46 -0.05
CA ASP A 35 12.70 1.08 -1.45
C ASP A 35 12.73 -0.45 -1.59
N ASN A 36 12.08 -0.98 -2.63
CA ASN A 36 12.01 -2.42 -2.89
C ASN A 36 11.38 -3.22 -1.72
N TYR A 37 10.46 -2.59 -0.99
CA TYR A 37 9.74 -3.19 0.13
C TYR A 37 8.23 -3.12 -0.11
N GLY A 38 7.46 -4.04 0.44
CA GLY A 38 6.04 -4.09 0.17
C GLY A 38 5.32 -5.11 1.03
N TYR A 39 4.02 -5.27 0.75
CA TYR A 39 3.19 -6.23 1.45
C TYR A 39 2.09 -6.77 0.55
N PHE A 40 1.69 -8.00 0.85
CA PHE A 40 0.51 -8.63 0.28
C PHE A 40 -0.65 -8.50 1.26
N PHE A 41 -1.85 -8.33 0.72
CA PHE A 41 -3.08 -8.32 1.49
C PHE A 41 -4.22 -8.92 0.68
N SER A 42 -5.19 -9.48 1.39
CA SER A 42 -6.45 -9.92 0.80
C SER A 42 -7.56 -9.04 1.34
N SER A 43 -8.54 -8.74 0.49
CA SER A 43 -9.73 -8.00 0.88
C SER A 43 -10.51 -8.80 1.91
N GLY A 44 -10.98 -8.16 2.97
CA GLY A 44 -11.82 -8.79 3.99
C GLY A 44 -12.62 -7.77 4.76
N THR A 45 -13.50 -8.25 5.64
CA THR A 45 -14.07 -7.40 6.69
C THR A 45 -12.93 -6.86 7.55
N ASN A 46 -12.94 -5.55 7.84
CA ASN A 46 -11.98 -4.89 8.73
C ASN A 46 -10.52 -4.81 8.24
N THR A 47 -10.28 -4.87 6.93
CA THR A 47 -8.94 -4.65 6.36
C THR A 47 -8.68 -3.16 6.07
N TRP A 48 -8.90 -2.30 7.06
CA TRP A 48 -8.79 -0.84 6.90
C TRP A 48 -7.32 -0.41 6.77
N HIS A 49 -7.02 0.28 5.68
CA HIS A 49 -5.69 0.79 5.41
C HIS A 49 -5.75 2.08 4.60
N GLY A 50 -4.70 2.89 4.69
CA GLY A 50 -4.64 4.18 4.05
C GLY A 50 -3.33 4.89 4.32
N MET A 51 -3.36 6.21 4.26
CA MET A 51 -2.24 7.07 4.63
C MET A 51 -2.80 8.36 5.21
N GLU A 52 -2.49 8.65 6.46
CA GLU A 52 -2.77 9.95 7.07
C GLU A 52 -2.03 11.06 6.31
N LYS A 53 -2.57 12.28 6.36
CA LYS A 53 -1.92 13.43 5.72
C LYS A 53 -0.55 13.65 6.35
N LYS A 54 0.49 13.48 5.55
CA LYS A 54 1.91 13.63 5.92
C LYS A 54 2.60 14.50 4.89
N GLU A 55 3.71 15.11 5.28
CA GLU A 55 4.54 15.88 4.36
C GLU A 55 5.29 14.94 3.41
N ILE A 56 5.24 15.25 2.11
CA ILE A 56 6.04 14.59 1.08
C ILE A 56 6.99 15.65 0.55
N VAL A 57 8.29 15.45 0.74
CA VAL A 57 9.31 16.47 0.40
C VAL A 57 9.52 16.55 -1.11
N LYS A 58 9.46 15.40 -1.79
CA LYS A 58 9.69 15.24 -3.23
C LYS A 58 8.64 14.37 -3.89
N GLU A 59 8.53 13.09 -3.52
CA GLU A 59 7.54 12.18 -4.10
C GLU A 59 7.33 10.91 -3.28
N ARG A 60 6.16 10.30 -3.47
CA ARG A 60 5.85 8.97 -2.94
C ARG A 60 5.35 8.09 -4.08
N ARG A 61 6.11 7.08 -4.46
CA ARG A 61 5.79 6.14 -5.54
C ARG A 61 5.50 4.74 -5.00
N CYS A 62 4.46 4.11 -5.53
CA CYS A 62 4.17 2.69 -5.30
C CYS A 62 3.66 2.02 -6.59
N LEU A 63 3.92 0.72 -6.70
CA LEU A 63 3.32 -0.16 -7.69
C LEU A 63 2.28 -1.02 -6.98
N GLN A 64 1.03 -0.97 -7.46
CA GLN A 64 -0.03 -1.84 -6.96
C GLN A 64 -0.33 -2.93 -8.00
N VAL A 65 -0.27 -4.19 -7.56
CA VAL A 65 -0.57 -5.36 -8.37
C VAL A 65 -1.79 -6.05 -7.76
N ASN A 66 -2.88 -6.14 -8.52
CA ASN A 66 -4.08 -6.85 -8.09
C ASN A 66 -4.20 -8.16 -8.88
N TYR A 67 -4.19 -9.29 -8.17
CA TYR A 67 -4.48 -10.60 -8.74
C TYR A 67 -5.99 -10.84 -8.73
N VAL A 68 -6.56 -10.98 -9.92
CA VAL A 68 -7.99 -11.15 -10.17
C VAL A 68 -8.25 -12.45 -10.93
N THR A 69 -9.41 -13.06 -10.66
CA THR A 69 -9.84 -14.31 -11.32
C THR A 69 -11.04 -14.12 -12.25
N PHE A 70 -11.59 -12.91 -12.32
CA PHE A 70 -12.65 -12.56 -13.25
C PHE A 70 -12.06 -12.25 -14.63
N LYS A 71 -12.90 -12.36 -15.67
CA LYS A 71 -12.50 -12.04 -17.04
C LYS A 71 -12.15 -10.56 -17.16
N THR A 72 -10.93 -10.26 -17.57
CA THR A 72 -10.47 -8.91 -17.86
C THR A 72 -10.58 -8.61 -19.35
N ASP A 73 -10.64 -7.32 -19.70
CA ASP A 73 -10.60 -6.88 -21.11
C ASP A 73 -9.24 -7.14 -21.76
N TRP A 74 -8.19 -7.17 -20.93
CA TRP A 74 -6.87 -7.58 -21.37
C TRP A 74 -6.86 -9.09 -21.60
N LYS A 75 -6.66 -9.49 -22.85
CA LYS A 75 -6.50 -10.90 -23.22
C LYS A 75 -5.16 -11.38 -22.67
N VAL A 76 -5.23 -12.42 -21.86
CA VAL A 76 -4.05 -13.20 -21.47
C VAL A 76 -4.17 -14.46 -22.31
N ASP A 77 -3.30 -14.60 -23.30
CA ASP A 77 -3.29 -15.74 -24.23
C ASP A 77 -2.87 -17.03 -23.53
#